data_AF-W9RJJ5-F1
#
_entry.id   AF-W9RJJ5-F1
#
_cell.length_a   1.000
_cell.length_b   1.000
_cell.length_c   1.000
_cell.angle_alpha   90.00
_cell.angle_beta   90.00
_cell.angle_gamma   90.00
#
_symmetry.space_group_name_H-M   'P 1'
#
loop_
_entity.id
_entity.type
_entity.pdbx_description
1 polymer ?
#
loop_
_entity_poly.entity_id
_entity_poly.type
_entity_poly.pdbx_seq_one_letter_code
_entity_poly.pdbx_strand_id
1 'polypeptide(L)'
;MASSSFLSLSVLVLLFSISSAYSRKWSLPNGLDQNPIRIIEAAIGVSKETFKHSGMEAKNNQQSGKSQTIIVGTWGTQATSSNGVDFDDGAYTGIREINFEYNDETAIGSFQVTYDSNGVPFVAEKHSSFITGFTPVTISLNFPSEYIVEVSGYTDNVQGYKVIRSLTFKTNKATYGPYGTKSGTPFNLPIQNGLIVGFKGSIGYWLDYIGFHLSL
;
A
#
# COMPACT_ATOMS: atom_id res chain seq x y z
N MET A 1 -6.48 -76.14 -8.75
CA MET A 1 -5.84 -75.29 -9.78
C MET A 1 -6.56 -73.95 -9.71
N ALA A 2 -5.97 -72.92 -9.08
CA ALA A 2 -5.22 -71.85 -9.75
C ALA A 2 -6.03 -71.24 -10.93
N SER A 3 -6.28 -69.94 -11.06
CA SER A 3 -5.77 -68.73 -10.43
C SER A 3 -6.57 -67.54 -10.99
N SER A 4 -6.59 -66.41 -10.26
CA SER A 4 -6.46 -65.01 -10.73
C SER A 4 -7.33 -64.52 -11.91
N SER A 5 -7.98 -63.35 -11.92
CA SER A 5 -7.61 -62.05 -11.35
C SER A 5 -8.57 -60.96 -11.84
N PHE A 6 -8.79 -59.92 -11.02
CA PHE A 6 -8.88 -58.46 -11.32
C PHE A 6 -9.89 -57.96 -12.38
N LEU A 7 -10.62 -56.85 -12.26
CA LEU A 7 -10.77 -55.71 -11.35
C LEU A 7 -12.15 -55.11 -11.67
N SER A 8 -12.89 -54.62 -10.68
CA SER A 8 -14.03 -53.71 -10.91
C SER A 8 -13.98 -52.63 -9.85
N LEU A 9 -13.90 -51.36 -10.27
CA LEU A 9 -14.19 -50.23 -9.40
C LEU A 9 -14.69 -49.03 -10.22
N SER A 10 -15.98 -48.74 -10.05
CA SER A 10 -16.62 -47.42 -10.12
C SER A 10 -17.72 -47.53 -9.04
N VAL A 11 -17.88 -46.65 -8.04
CA VAL A 11 -18.28 -45.24 -8.13
C VAL A 11 -18.21 -44.63 -6.70
N LEU A 12 -17.64 -43.42 -6.61
CA LEU A 12 -17.96 -42.26 -5.75
C LEU A 12 -18.05 -42.41 -4.21
N VAL A 13 -17.19 -41.66 -3.50
CA VAL A 13 -17.30 -41.38 -2.06
C VAL A 13 -17.39 -39.87 -1.85
N LEU A 14 -18.43 -39.42 -1.15
CA LEU A 14 -18.61 -38.07 -0.63
C LEU A 14 -18.63 -38.08 0.90
N LEU A 15 -17.84 -37.14 1.42
CA LEU A 15 -17.93 -36.38 2.68
C LEU A 15 -17.35 -36.94 3.99
N PHE A 16 -16.60 -36.00 4.58
CA PHE A 16 -15.75 -36.05 5.76
C PHE A 16 -16.55 -36.03 7.06
N SER A 17 -15.97 -36.63 8.09
CA SER A 17 -16.35 -36.42 9.48
C SER A 17 -15.16 -36.58 10.44
N ILE A 18 -15.17 -35.71 11.47
CA ILE A 18 -14.54 -35.82 12.81
C ILE A 18 -13.02 -35.53 12.85
N SER A 19 -12.41 -34.91 13.88
CA SER A 19 -12.78 -34.03 15.00
C SER A 19 -11.46 -33.73 15.77
N SER A 20 -11.47 -32.64 16.54
CA SER A 20 -10.83 -32.51 17.88
C SER A 20 -9.35 -32.12 18.03
N ALA A 21 -9.21 -30.90 18.58
CA ALA A 21 -8.40 -30.49 19.75
C ALA A 21 -7.04 -29.77 19.54
N TYR A 22 -6.78 -28.88 20.52
CA TYR A 22 -5.63 -27.97 20.74
C TYR A 22 -5.67 -26.66 19.89
N SER A 23 -5.61 -25.43 20.41
CA SER A 23 -4.90 -24.91 21.59
C SER A 23 -5.44 -23.55 22.12
N ARG A 24 -5.37 -23.41 23.45
CA ARG A 24 -4.99 -22.26 24.31
C ARG A 24 -5.37 -20.82 23.93
N LYS A 25 -6.10 -20.19 24.88
CA LYS A 25 -6.14 -18.74 25.15
C LYS A 25 -4.71 -18.16 25.18
N TRP A 26 -4.48 -17.11 24.40
CA TRP A 26 -3.31 -16.24 24.54
C TRP A 26 -3.77 -14.88 25.10
N SER A 27 -3.25 -14.53 26.27
CA SER A 27 -3.36 -13.21 26.89
C SER A 27 -2.24 -12.30 26.38
N LEU A 28 -2.55 -11.02 26.11
CA LEU A 28 -1.59 -10.00 25.70
C LEU A 28 -0.47 -9.82 26.74
N PRO A 29 0.81 -9.83 26.35
CA PRO A 29 1.88 -9.28 27.18
C PRO A 29 1.91 -7.76 27.05
N ASN A 30 1.93 -7.09 28.20
CA ASN A 30 2.32 -5.70 28.33
C ASN A 30 3.72 -5.47 27.75
N GLY A 31 3.91 -4.37 27.02
CA GLY A 31 5.21 -3.89 26.56
C GLY A 31 5.45 -4.09 25.06
N LEU A 32 4.74 -3.33 24.22
CA LEU A 32 5.21 -3.11 22.84
C LEU A 32 6.32 -2.07 22.90
N ASP A 33 7.55 -2.55 22.73
CA ASP A 33 8.68 -1.73 22.31
C ASP A 33 8.29 -0.97 21.02
N GLN A 34 8.11 0.33 21.14
CA GLN A 34 7.84 1.26 20.03
C GLN A 34 9.14 1.51 19.27
N ASN A 35 9.65 0.47 18.60
CA ASN A 35 10.76 0.62 17.69
C ASN A 35 10.23 0.89 16.27
N PRO A 36 10.44 2.09 15.69
CA PRO A 36 10.11 2.34 14.29
C PRO A 36 10.96 1.42 13.42
N ILE A 37 10.32 0.64 12.55
CA ILE A 37 11.02 -0.19 11.57
C ILE A 37 11.92 0.72 10.73
N ARG A 38 13.23 0.67 10.99
CA ARG A 38 14.22 1.29 10.11
C ARG A 38 14.33 0.41 8.88
N ILE A 39 14.14 0.99 7.69
CA ILE A 39 14.48 0.35 6.42
C ILE A 39 16.00 0.17 6.36
N ILE A 40 16.52 -0.80 7.08
CA ILE A 40 17.88 -1.30 6.98
C ILE A 40 17.81 -2.82 7.10
N GLU A 41 17.35 -3.48 6.04
CA GLU A 41 17.96 -4.74 5.61
C GLU A 41 18.07 -4.63 4.09
N ALA A 42 19.06 -3.81 3.70
CA ALA A 42 19.34 -3.36 2.35
C ALA A 42 19.42 -4.55 1.37
N ALA A 43 18.64 -4.50 0.29
CA ALA A 43 18.70 -5.44 -0.82
C ALA A 43 18.84 -6.92 -0.37
N ILE A 44 17.69 -7.54 -0.02
CA ILE A 44 17.51 -8.98 0.23
C ILE A 44 18.00 -9.42 1.63
N GLY A 45 17.05 -9.70 2.53
CA GLY A 45 17.38 -10.28 3.83
C GLY A 45 16.23 -10.61 4.77
N VAL A 46 15.05 -10.00 4.61
CA VAL A 46 13.94 -10.24 5.54
C VAL A 46 13.26 -11.58 5.21
N SER A 47 13.27 -12.50 6.20
CA SER A 47 12.52 -13.74 6.11
C SER A 47 11.01 -13.45 5.99
N LYS A 48 10.32 -14.24 5.17
CA LYS A 48 8.89 -14.13 4.84
C LYS A 48 7.95 -14.04 6.07
N GLU A 49 8.46 -14.37 7.25
CA GLU A 49 7.70 -14.38 8.50
C GLU A 49 7.57 -12.99 9.15
N THR A 50 8.55 -12.10 8.97
CA THR A 50 8.50 -10.74 9.56
C THR A 50 7.46 -9.85 8.85
N PHE A 51 7.27 -10.03 7.53
CA PHE A 51 6.25 -9.30 6.75
C PHE A 51 4.81 -9.76 7.03
N LYS A 52 4.61 -11.02 7.44
CA LYS A 52 3.28 -11.55 7.77
C LYS A 52 2.70 -10.97 9.05
N HIS A 53 3.54 -10.53 10.00
CA HIS A 53 3.06 -9.94 11.25
C HIS A 53 2.53 -8.50 11.07
N SER A 54 2.90 -7.80 9.97
CA SER A 54 2.43 -6.44 9.65
C SER A 54 1.37 -6.39 8.55
N GLY A 55 0.96 -7.53 7.96
CA GLY A 55 -0.04 -7.58 6.90
C GLY A 55 0.46 -7.11 5.53
N MET A 56 1.77 -6.99 5.32
CA MET A 56 2.39 -6.51 4.08
C MET A 56 2.80 -7.69 3.17
N GLU A 57 2.44 -7.65 1.89
CA GLU A 57 2.90 -8.65 0.89
C GLU A 57 3.92 -8.03 -0.08
N ALA A 58 5.16 -8.53 -0.07
CA ALA A 58 6.13 -8.24 -1.14
C ALA A 58 5.92 -9.21 -2.32
N LYS A 59 5.54 -8.70 -3.49
CA LYS A 59 5.44 -9.48 -4.73
C LYS A 59 6.59 -9.10 -5.68
N ASN A 60 7.50 -10.05 -5.93
CA ASN A 60 8.53 -9.91 -6.96
C ASN A 60 7.92 -10.25 -8.32
N ASN A 61 7.79 -9.26 -9.21
CA ASN A 61 7.40 -9.50 -10.59
C ASN A 61 8.66 -9.57 -11.47
N GLN A 62 9.23 -10.76 -11.63
CA GLN A 62 10.34 -10.98 -12.56
C GLN A 62 9.79 -11.10 -13.99
N GLN A 63 9.89 -10.04 -14.78
CA GLN A 63 9.90 -10.12 -16.24
C GLN A 63 11.23 -9.57 -16.77
N SER A 64 11.91 -10.42 -17.53
CA SER A 64 13.26 -10.26 -18.07
C SER A 64 13.47 -8.91 -18.78
N GLY A 65 14.41 -8.10 -18.26
CA GLY A 65 15.00 -6.94 -18.95
C GLY A 65 14.53 -5.54 -18.52
N LYS A 66 13.62 -5.40 -17.55
CA LYS A 66 13.13 -4.11 -17.04
C LYS A 66 13.60 -3.89 -15.59
N SER A 67 14.01 -2.66 -15.25
CA SER A 67 14.48 -2.29 -13.90
C SER A 67 13.52 -2.81 -12.82
N GLN A 68 14.06 -3.46 -11.78
CA GLN A 68 13.23 -4.07 -10.73
C GLN A 68 12.54 -2.99 -9.91
N THR A 69 11.22 -2.88 -10.04
CA THR A 69 10.40 -2.03 -9.19
C THR A 69 9.86 -2.84 -8.01
N ILE A 70 10.06 -2.33 -6.79
CA ILE A 70 9.54 -2.92 -5.56
C ILE A 70 8.22 -2.24 -5.20
N ILE A 71 7.17 -3.02 -4.92
CA ILE A 71 5.89 -2.48 -4.47
C ILE A 71 5.82 -2.60 -2.95
N VAL A 72 5.53 -1.50 -2.26
CA VAL A 72 5.34 -1.46 -0.81
C VAL A 72 3.95 -0.92 -0.48
N GLY A 73 3.28 -1.56 0.48
CA GLY A 73 1.92 -1.23 0.89
C GLY A 73 1.01 -2.47 0.93
N THR A 74 -0.30 -2.29 0.99
CA THR A 74 -1.03 -1.00 1.04
C THR A 74 -1.27 -0.55 2.48
N TRP A 75 -1.39 0.76 2.69
CA TRP A 75 -1.93 1.33 3.93
C TRP A 75 -3.38 1.75 3.67
N GLY A 76 -4.28 1.46 4.60
CA GLY A 76 -5.72 1.61 4.41
C GLY A 76 -6.42 0.26 4.41
N THR A 77 -7.57 0.15 3.73
CA THR A 77 -8.33 -1.10 3.61
C THR A 77 -8.66 -1.43 2.16
N GLN A 78 -8.68 -2.71 1.83
CA GLN A 78 -9.21 -3.21 0.54
C GLN A 78 -10.74 -3.31 0.55
N ALA A 79 -11.39 -3.17 1.71
CA ALA A 79 -12.85 -3.03 1.80
C ALA A 79 -13.25 -1.58 1.48
N THR A 80 -13.27 -1.27 0.20
CA THR A 80 -13.35 0.11 -0.33
C THR A 80 -14.67 0.81 0.02
N SER A 81 -14.60 2.12 0.21
CA SER A 81 -15.79 2.96 0.32
C SER A 81 -16.53 2.97 -1.01
N SER A 82 -17.84 2.68 -1.01
CA SER A 82 -18.71 2.76 -2.19
C SER A 82 -18.22 2.03 -3.46
N ASN A 83 -17.59 0.85 -3.33
CA ASN A 83 -16.95 0.12 -4.45
C ASN A 83 -15.86 0.98 -5.12
N GLY A 84 -14.93 1.52 -4.31
CA GLY A 84 -13.81 2.33 -4.78
C GLY A 84 -13.08 1.71 -5.98
N VAL A 85 -12.62 2.58 -6.86
CA VAL A 85 -11.93 2.23 -8.10
C VAL A 85 -10.44 2.12 -7.82
N ASP A 86 -9.91 0.91 -7.98
CA ASP A 86 -8.48 0.65 -7.90
C ASP A 86 -7.74 1.38 -9.03
N PHE A 87 -6.60 1.97 -8.68
CA PHE A 87 -5.67 2.57 -9.63
C PHE A 87 -4.25 2.09 -9.38
N ASP A 88 -3.49 1.99 -10.47
CA ASP A 88 -2.05 1.70 -10.44
C ASP A 88 -1.40 2.47 -11.58
N ASP A 89 -0.71 3.57 -11.27
CA ASP A 89 -0.08 4.41 -12.29
C ASP A 89 1.11 3.71 -12.95
N GLY A 90 1.61 2.61 -12.36
CA GLY A 90 2.86 1.98 -12.73
C GLY A 90 4.08 2.71 -12.16
N ALA A 91 5.23 2.49 -12.78
CA ALA A 91 6.52 3.01 -12.32
C ALA A 91 7.22 3.84 -13.41
N TYR A 92 7.80 4.95 -12.98
CA TYR A 92 8.44 5.97 -13.81
C TYR A 92 9.89 6.23 -13.37
N THR A 93 10.49 7.36 -13.78
CA THR A 93 11.86 7.73 -13.37
C THR A 93 11.89 8.70 -12.20
N GLY A 94 10.76 9.30 -11.82
CA GLY A 94 10.66 10.17 -10.66
C GLY A 94 9.31 10.86 -10.54
N ILE A 95 9.19 11.76 -9.55
CA ILE A 95 7.98 12.55 -9.29
C ILE A 95 8.32 14.02 -9.44
N ARG A 96 7.50 14.76 -10.19
CA ARG A 96 7.64 16.22 -10.40
C ARG A 96 6.61 16.99 -9.61
N GLU A 97 5.38 16.51 -9.56
CA GLU A 97 4.30 17.18 -8.86
C GLU A 97 3.28 16.18 -8.32
N ILE A 98 2.75 16.46 -7.13
CA ILE A 98 1.65 15.70 -6.52
C ILE A 98 0.48 16.67 -6.33
N ASN A 99 -0.66 16.34 -6.92
CA ASN A 99 -1.91 17.07 -6.77
C ASN A 99 -2.91 16.17 -6.06
N PHE A 100 -3.49 16.63 -4.97
CA PHE A 100 -4.53 15.88 -4.27
C PHE A 100 -5.46 16.82 -3.52
N GLU A 101 -6.52 16.24 -2.99
CA GLU A 101 -7.60 16.96 -2.33
C GLU A 101 -7.78 16.39 -0.91
N TYR A 102 -8.06 17.23 0.08
CA TYR A 102 -8.31 16.79 1.47
C TYR A 102 -9.47 17.55 2.12
N ASN A 103 -10.08 16.93 3.13
CA ASN A 103 -11.09 17.58 3.96
C ASN A 103 -10.79 17.26 5.44
N ASP A 104 -10.66 18.30 6.26
CA ASP A 104 -10.20 18.19 7.66
C ASP A 104 -11.16 17.46 8.60
N GLU A 105 -12.42 17.28 8.19
CA GLU A 105 -13.42 16.52 8.95
C GLU A 105 -13.42 15.04 8.54
N THR A 106 -13.13 14.78 7.27
CA THR A 106 -13.18 13.45 6.67
C THR A 106 -11.80 12.89 6.37
N ALA A 107 -11.32 12.94 5.12
CA ALA A 107 -10.14 12.22 4.68
C ALA A 107 -9.54 12.83 3.38
N ILE A 108 -8.54 12.15 2.82
CA ILE A 108 -8.01 12.44 1.49
C ILE A 108 -9.04 12.04 0.44
N GLY A 109 -9.28 12.92 -0.53
CA GLY A 109 -10.17 12.72 -1.67
C GLY A 109 -9.40 12.31 -2.92
N SER A 110 -9.49 13.12 -3.97
CA SER A 110 -8.85 12.88 -5.26
C SER A 110 -7.32 12.92 -5.20
N PHE A 111 -6.64 12.24 -6.12
CA PHE A 111 -5.19 12.15 -6.22
C PHE A 111 -4.73 12.10 -7.69
N GLN A 112 -3.66 12.82 -8.03
CA GLN A 112 -3.03 12.83 -9.34
C GLN A 112 -1.55 13.16 -9.21
N VAL A 113 -0.72 12.56 -10.05
CA VAL A 113 0.73 12.80 -10.03
C VAL A 113 1.21 13.16 -11.43
N THR A 114 2.09 14.15 -11.50
CA THR A 114 2.93 14.38 -12.66
C THR A 114 4.28 13.71 -12.39
N TYR A 115 4.53 12.63 -13.10
CA TYR A 115 5.79 11.88 -13.02
C TYR A 115 6.85 12.48 -13.96
N ASP A 116 8.10 12.14 -13.70
CA ASP A 116 9.14 12.20 -14.72
C ASP A 116 9.22 10.87 -15.45
N SER A 117 9.23 10.90 -16.79
CA SER A 117 9.45 9.74 -17.66
C SER A 117 10.65 10.03 -18.56
N ASN A 118 11.83 9.59 -18.12
CA ASN A 118 13.12 9.80 -18.80
C ASN A 118 13.41 11.28 -19.12
N GLY A 119 13.17 12.18 -18.16
CA GLY A 119 13.38 13.62 -18.32
C GLY A 119 12.19 14.38 -18.89
N VAL A 120 11.11 13.70 -19.32
CA VAL A 120 9.90 14.31 -19.86
C VAL A 120 8.76 14.21 -18.82
N PRO A 121 8.05 15.31 -18.50
CA PRO A 121 6.88 15.24 -17.64
C PRO A 121 5.77 14.34 -18.22
N PHE A 122 5.23 13.45 -17.40
CA PHE A 122 4.10 12.60 -17.72
C PHE A 122 2.97 12.85 -16.70
N VAL A 123 1.84 13.38 -17.16
CA VAL A 123 0.66 13.61 -16.32
C VAL A 123 -0.17 12.35 -16.28
N ALA A 124 -0.25 11.71 -15.11
CA ALA A 124 -1.09 10.53 -14.93
C ALA A 124 -2.59 10.89 -14.90
N GLU A 125 -3.44 9.87 -15.02
CA GLU A 125 -4.88 10.02 -14.85
C GLU A 125 -5.21 10.62 -13.47
N LYS A 126 -6.23 11.48 -13.42
CA LYS A 126 -6.73 11.98 -12.14
C LYS A 126 -7.67 10.94 -11.52
N HIS A 127 -7.24 10.36 -10.40
CA HIS A 127 -8.07 9.47 -9.60
C HIS A 127 -9.01 10.32 -8.74
N SER A 128 -10.29 10.34 -9.10
CA SER A 128 -11.25 11.32 -8.56
C SER A 128 -12.15 10.71 -7.49
N SER A 129 -12.36 11.43 -6.39
CA SER A 129 -13.41 11.09 -5.41
C SER A 129 -14.80 11.18 -6.06
N PHE A 130 -15.74 10.33 -5.62
CA PHE A 130 -17.13 10.41 -6.07
C PHE A 130 -17.93 11.54 -5.40
N ILE A 131 -17.32 12.25 -4.45
CA ILE A 131 -17.92 13.38 -3.74
C ILE A 131 -17.06 14.64 -3.87
N THR A 132 -17.63 15.79 -3.51
CA THR A 132 -16.96 17.10 -3.54
C THR A 132 -16.82 17.68 -2.12
N GLY A 133 -16.27 18.88 -2.00
CA GLY A 133 -16.07 19.54 -0.70
C GLY A 133 -14.68 19.33 -0.09
N PHE A 134 -13.69 19.07 -0.95
CA PHE A 134 -12.29 18.98 -0.57
C PHE A 134 -11.53 20.25 -0.94
N THR A 135 -10.45 20.52 -0.21
CA THR A 135 -9.48 21.57 -0.48
C THR A 135 -8.34 21.00 -1.33
N PRO A 136 -8.04 21.59 -2.51
CA PRO A 136 -6.95 21.13 -3.36
C PRO A 136 -5.59 21.53 -2.80
N VAL A 137 -4.59 20.68 -3.03
CA VAL A 137 -3.19 20.86 -2.68
C VAL A 137 -2.34 20.49 -3.88
N THR A 138 -1.36 21.34 -4.18
CA THR A 138 -0.32 21.08 -5.17
C THR A 138 1.03 21.12 -4.49
N ILE A 139 1.80 20.04 -4.61
CA ILE A 139 3.18 19.92 -4.17
C ILE A 139 4.04 19.81 -5.42
N SER A 140 4.63 20.92 -5.86
CA SER A 140 5.58 20.95 -6.97
C SER A 140 7.01 20.76 -6.42
N LEU A 141 7.66 19.66 -6.79
CA LEU A 141 9.02 19.34 -6.38
C LEU A 141 10.01 19.99 -7.33
N ASN A 142 11.14 20.48 -6.79
CA ASN A 142 12.27 20.92 -7.60
C ASN A 142 13.07 19.73 -8.19
N PHE A 143 12.40 18.90 -9.00
CA PHE A 143 12.97 17.72 -9.64
C PHE A 143 14.12 18.08 -10.60
N PRO A 144 15.26 17.37 -10.60
CA PRO A 144 15.56 16.16 -9.82
C PRO A 144 16.24 16.43 -8.47
N SER A 145 16.47 17.68 -8.11
CA SER A 145 17.22 18.04 -6.90
C SER A 145 16.44 17.84 -5.59
N GLU A 146 15.12 17.81 -5.69
CA GLU A 146 14.19 17.52 -4.61
C GLU A 146 13.42 16.23 -4.89
N TYR A 147 13.44 15.32 -3.93
CA TYR A 147 12.79 14.02 -4.00
C TYR A 147 12.29 13.59 -2.62
N ILE A 148 11.27 12.73 -2.62
CA ILE A 148 10.61 12.24 -1.41
C ILE A 148 11.55 11.28 -0.68
N VAL A 149 11.75 11.52 0.61
CA VAL A 149 12.54 10.66 1.53
C VAL A 149 11.67 10.00 2.59
N GLU A 150 10.43 10.44 2.78
CA GLU A 150 9.46 9.76 3.65
C GLU A 150 8.03 10.16 3.26
N VAL A 151 7.14 9.16 3.22
CA VAL A 151 5.68 9.39 3.18
C VAL A 151 5.11 8.90 4.49
N SER A 152 4.27 9.72 5.13
CA SER A 152 3.58 9.34 6.36
C SER A 152 2.15 9.84 6.36
N GLY A 153 1.34 9.33 7.27
CA GLY A 153 -0.07 9.67 7.31
C GLY A 153 -0.80 8.93 8.42
N TYR A 154 -2.13 9.01 8.37
CA TYR A 154 -3.00 8.32 9.30
C TYR A 154 -4.12 7.60 8.56
N THR A 155 -4.57 6.48 9.13
CA THR A 155 -5.77 5.75 8.70
C THR A 155 -6.79 5.71 9.82
N ASP A 156 -8.06 5.93 9.51
CA ASP A 156 -9.14 5.85 10.49
C ASP A 156 -10.48 5.59 9.81
N ASN A 157 -11.50 5.30 10.60
CA ASN A 157 -12.85 5.09 10.12
C ASN A 157 -13.56 6.42 9.85
N VAL A 158 -14.07 6.58 8.64
CA VAL A 158 -14.99 7.64 8.25
C VAL A 158 -16.27 6.98 7.74
N GLN A 159 -17.39 7.23 8.42
CA GLN A 159 -18.69 6.65 8.09
C GLN A 159 -18.67 5.11 7.93
N GLY A 160 -17.86 4.42 8.76
CA GLY A 160 -17.74 2.96 8.73
C GLY A 160 -16.69 2.41 7.77
N TYR A 161 -16.01 3.25 7.01
CA TYR A 161 -14.94 2.86 6.08
C TYR A 161 -13.58 3.30 6.60
N LYS A 162 -12.60 2.39 6.66
CA LYS A 162 -11.23 2.71 7.07
C LYS A 162 -10.45 3.31 5.89
N VAL A 163 -10.13 4.60 5.94
CA VAL A 163 -9.57 5.36 4.81
C VAL A 163 -8.28 6.10 5.19
N ILE A 164 -7.56 6.63 4.21
CA ILE A 164 -6.41 7.52 4.43
C ILE A 164 -6.90 8.89 4.91
N ARG A 165 -6.78 9.16 6.21
CA ARG A 165 -7.21 10.41 6.85
C ARG A 165 -6.29 11.59 6.59
N SER A 166 -4.99 11.31 6.45
CA SER A 166 -4.00 12.35 6.18
C SER A 166 -2.77 11.82 5.48
N LEU A 167 -2.09 12.73 4.80
CA LEU A 167 -0.80 12.50 4.14
C LEU A 167 0.18 13.62 4.48
N THR A 168 1.44 13.23 4.63
CA THR A 168 2.60 14.10 4.78
C THR A 168 3.70 13.58 3.88
N PHE A 169 4.24 14.46 3.04
CA PHE A 169 5.35 14.15 2.15
C PHE A 169 6.58 14.90 2.64
N LYS A 170 7.60 14.16 3.09
CA LYS A 170 8.89 14.74 3.46
C LYS A 170 9.87 14.49 2.33
N THR A 171 10.53 15.55 1.90
CA THR A 171 11.58 15.52 0.89
C THR A 171 12.95 15.72 1.54
N ASN A 172 14.01 15.57 0.76
CA ASN A 172 15.36 15.97 1.17
C ASN A 172 15.51 17.50 1.37
N LYS A 173 14.47 18.32 1.09
CA LYS A 173 14.50 19.79 1.19
C LYS A 173 13.47 20.35 2.16
N ALA A 174 12.28 19.75 2.25
CA ALA A 174 11.14 20.31 2.95
C ALA A 174 10.20 19.21 3.48
N THR A 175 9.18 19.63 4.22
CA THR A 175 8.06 18.76 4.61
C THR A 175 6.77 19.45 4.20
N TYR A 176 5.93 18.71 3.48
CA TYR A 176 4.63 19.14 2.99
C TYR A 176 3.54 18.40 3.76
N GLY A 177 2.72 19.15 4.49
CA GLY A 177 1.63 18.62 5.33
C GLY A 177 1.92 18.74 6.83
N PRO A 178 1.16 18.01 7.67
CA PRO A 178 0.11 17.07 7.30
C PRO A 178 -1.11 17.74 6.66
N TYR A 179 -1.69 17.08 5.68
CA TYR A 179 -2.95 17.48 5.05
C TYR A 179 -4.05 16.49 5.43
N GLY A 180 -5.21 17.00 5.83
CA GLY A 180 -6.26 16.22 6.48
C GLY A 180 -5.98 16.02 7.97
N THR A 181 -6.67 15.06 8.58
CA THR A 181 -6.65 14.91 10.04
C THR A 181 -5.70 13.82 10.52
N LYS A 182 -4.94 14.13 11.57
CA LYS A 182 -4.08 13.16 12.29
C LYS A 182 -4.88 12.33 13.31
N SER A 183 -5.90 11.60 12.84
CA SER A 183 -6.74 10.72 13.68
C SER A 183 -6.52 9.26 13.31
N GLY A 184 -6.62 8.36 14.28
CA GLY A 184 -6.54 6.91 14.08
C GLY A 184 -5.11 6.36 14.12
N THR A 185 -4.84 5.37 13.26
CA THR A 185 -3.57 4.64 13.24
C THR A 185 -2.56 5.33 12.32
N PRO A 186 -1.41 5.82 12.84
CA PRO A 186 -0.38 6.41 12.01
C PRO A 186 0.31 5.35 11.14
N PHE A 187 0.84 5.78 10.00
CA PHE A 187 1.77 5.02 9.19
C PHE A 187 2.89 5.91 8.68
N ASN A 188 4.05 5.31 8.41
CA ASN A 188 5.13 5.98 7.71
C ASN A 188 5.99 4.99 6.91
N LEU A 189 6.61 5.50 5.85
CA LEU A 189 7.54 4.81 4.97
C LEU A 189 8.79 5.70 4.79
N PRO A 190 9.80 5.58 5.67
CA PRO A 190 11.06 6.30 5.52
C PRO A 190 11.99 5.62 4.51
N ILE A 191 12.44 6.35 3.48
CA ILE A 191 13.27 5.85 2.39
C ILE A 191 14.72 6.25 2.64
N GLN A 192 15.58 5.26 2.88
CA GLN A 192 17.02 5.49 3.02
C GLN A 192 17.75 5.44 1.68
N ASN A 193 17.41 4.45 0.85
CA ASN A 193 17.99 4.23 -0.47
C ASN A 193 16.87 3.96 -1.48
N GLY A 194 16.99 4.53 -2.67
CA GLY A 194 15.98 4.46 -3.72
C GLY A 194 15.02 5.65 -3.74
N LEU A 195 14.04 5.59 -4.63
CA LEU A 195 13.07 6.65 -4.90
C LEU A 195 11.66 6.07 -5.01
N ILE A 196 10.66 6.84 -4.58
CA ILE A 196 9.28 6.60 -5.03
C ILE A 196 9.18 7.02 -6.49
N VAL A 197 8.71 6.09 -7.32
CA VAL A 197 8.60 6.26 -8.77
C VAL A 197 7.18 6.01 -9.28
N GLY A 198 6.23 5.76 -8.39
CA GLY A 198 4.86 5.44 -8.77
C GLY A 198 3.95 5.26 -7.57
N PHE A 199 2.67 5.51 -7.77
CA PHE A 199 1.63 5.30 -6.76
C PHE A 199 0.58 4.32 -7.28
N LYS A 200 -0.03 3.61 -6.34
CA LYS A 200 -1.23 2.81 -6.55
C LYS A 200 -2.17 2.96 -5.36
N GLY A 201 -3.44 2.69 -5.55
CA GLY A 201 -4.42 2.88 -4.50
C GLY A 201 -5.82 2.49 -4.93
N SER A 202 -6.80 2.95 -4.16
CA SER A 202 -8.21 2.87 -4.53
C SER A 202 -8.94 4.10 -4.01
N ILE A 203 -9.83 4.66 -4.82
CA ILE A 203 -10.62 5.84 -4.47
C ILE A 203 -12.09 5.54 -4.68
N GLY A 204 -12.86 5.68 -3.60
CA GLY A 204 -14.32 5.77 -3.64
C GLY A 204 -14.78 7.17 -3.27
N TYR A 205 -15.39 7.31 -2.10
CA TYR A 205 -15.65 8.64 -1.51
C TYR A 205 -14.36 9.30 -1.01
N TRP A 206 -13.43 8.48 -0.53
CA TRP A 206 -12.12 8.89 -0.07
C TRP A 206 -11.06 7.96 -0.63
N LEU A 207 -9.80 8.32 -0.47
CA LEU A 207 -8.67 7.43 -0.70
C LEU A 207 -8.72 6.28 0.31
N ASP A 208 -9.15 5.10 -0.14
CA ASP A 208 -9.37 3.92 0.69
C ASP A 208 -8.04 3.30 1.12
N TYR A 209 -7.11 3.18 0.18
CA TYR A 209 -5.76 2.74 0.44
C TYR A 209 -4.73 3.35 -0.53
N ILE A 210 -3.47 3.37 -0.10
CA ILE A 210 -2.33 3.82 -0.92
C ILE A 210 -1.16 2.84 -0.81
N GLY A 211 -0.43 2.69 -1.91
CA GLY A 211 0.81 1.93 -2.02
C GLY A 211 1.79 2.62 -2.99
N PHE A 212 3.03 2.19 -2.96
CA PHE A 212 4.14 2.88 -3.63
C PHE A 212 4.99 1.91 -4.44
N HIS A 213 5.41 2.36 -5.62
CA HIS A 213 6.45 1.75 -6.43
C HIS A 213 7.80 2.39 -6.09
N LEU A 214 8.78 1.58 -5.75
CA LEU A 214 10.13 2.00 -5.41
C LEU A 214 11.12 1.50 -6.48
N SER A 215 12.04 2.36 -6.90
CA SER A 215 13.21 2.00 -7.71
C SER A 215 14.49 2.29 -6.93
N LEU A 216 15.52 1.49 -7.20
CA LEU A 216 16.90 1.75 -6.81
C LEU A 216 17.64 2.53 -7.89
#